data_AF-A0A1I5J3M9-F1
#
_entry.id   AF-A0A1I5J3M9-F1
#
_cell.length_a   1.000
_cell.length_b   1.000
_cell.length_c   1.000
_cell.angle_alpha   90.00
_cell.angle_beta   90.00
_cell.angle_gamma   90.00
#
_symmetry.space_group_name_H-M   'P 1'
#
loop_
_entity.id
_entity.type
_entity.pdbx_description
1 polymer ?
#
loop_
_entity_poly.entity_id
_entity_poly.type
_entity_poly.pdbx_seq_one_letter_code
_entity_poly.pdbx_strand_id
1 'polypeptide(L)'
;MSTNFEKILLLILHSLIVFGYPMVTLYCMSQFYTNDRIENIKKKKTNYLVKTMVVMWVIILAVNDVFEKSWRYLLNIFDSETEASELINFALCVFLMEIILFLVIMSVNHDKINIYKYASARKIFLVAQLSSSIAWIILLLIRYSNIYKIEKKTMLICIWINLVLLTGFILSSSFNLSISKSRNWICVNQLFIQKLITSDEEHFKVKKCDNSYMISNGLTEVKIFRVNKSGLNRIECLLEVER
;
A
#
# COMPACT_ATOMS: atom_id res chain seq x y z
N MET A 1 5.35 -37.97 -3.49
CA MET A 1 5.14 -36.99 -4.57
C MET A 1 4.28 -35.88 -4.02
N SER A 2 4.88 -34.77 -3.55
CA SER A 2 4.09 -33.55 -3.36
C SER A 2 3.56 -33.17 -4.74
N THR A 3 2.24 -33.13 -4.90
CA THR A 3 1.63 -32.79 -6.19
C THR A 3 2.14 -31.42 -6.65
N ASN A 4 2.31 -31.18 -7.96
CA ASN A 4 2.72 -29.85 -8.48
C ASN A 4 1.87 -28.70 -7.90
N PHE A 5 0.63 -29.02 -7.52
CA PHE A 5 -0.26 -28.15 -6.77
C PHE A 5 0.28 -27.71 -5.40
N GLU A 6 0.82 -28.62 -4.59
CA GLU A 6 1.42 -28.29 -3.27
C GLU A 6 2.61 -27.34 -3.41
N LYS A 7 3.46 -27.55 -4.43
CA LYS A 7 4.59 -26.64 -4.71
C LYS A 7 4.10 -25.23 -5.04
N ILE A 8 3.07 -25.11 -5.89
CA ILE A 8 2.46 -23.82 -6.24
C ILE A 8 1.83 -23.17 -5.00
N LEU A 9 1.13 -23.93 -4.16
CA LEU A 9 0.52 -23.40 -2.94
C LEU A 9 1.57 -22.87 -1.96
N LEU A 10 2.66 -23.61 -1.74
CA LEU A 10 3.79 -23.16 -0.91
C LEU A 10 4.43 -21.89 -1.48
N LEU A 11 4.59 -21.81 -2.80
CA LEU A 11 5.13 -20.64 -3.49
C LEU A 11 4.27 -19.39 -3.27
N ILE A 12 2.94 -19.54 -3.39
CA ILE A 12 1.97 -18.47 -3.13
C ILE A 12 2.06 -18.03 -1.67
N LEU A 13 2.08 -18.98 -0.72
CA LEU A 13 2.15 -18.69 0.70
C LEU A 13 3.42 -17.92 1.08
N HIS A 14 4.59 -18.40 0.66
CA HIS A 14 5.86 -17.74 0.96
C HIS A 14 5.97 -16.37 0.27
N SER A 15 5.44 -16.24 -0.95
CA SER A 15 5.35 -14.94 -1.64
C SER A 15 4.41 -13.97 -0.90
N LEU A 16 3.29 -14.46 -0.36
CA LEU A 16 2.38 -13.64 0.43
C LEU A 16 3.06 -13.14 1.72
N ILE A 17 3.78 -14.01 2.41
CA ILE A 17 4.49 -13.66 3.64
C ILE A 17 5.58 -12.62 3.38
N VAL A 18 6.34 -12.73 2.29
CA VAL A 18 7.47 -11.85 2.00
C VAL A 18 7.04 -10.54 1.33
N PHE A 19 6.18 -10.60 0.32
CA PHE A 19 5.84 -9.43 -0.51
C PHE A 19 4.50 -8.82 -0.16
N GLY A 20 3.49 -9.64 0.14
CA GLY A 20 2.13 -9.15 0.42
C GLY A 20 2.01 -8.57 1.83
N TYR A 21 2.32 -9.38 2.83
CA TYR A 21 2.03 -9.09 4.24
C TYR A 21 2.74 -7.84 4.77
N PRO A 22 4.05 -7.60 4.53
CA PRO A 22 4.72 -6.39 4.97
C PRO A 22 4.15 -5.12 4.31
N MET A 23 3.76 -5.22 3.04
CA MET A 23 3.20 -4.10 2.28
C MET A 23 1.79 -3.74 2.76
N VAL A 24 0.93 -4.73 2.99
CA VAL A 24 -0.40 -4.53 3.60
C VAL A 24 -0.24 -3.93 5.00
N THR A 25 0.70 -4.46 5.80
CA THR A 25 0.99 -3.95 7.14
C THR A 25 1.40 -2.49 7.10
N LEU A 26 2.36 -2.13 6.25
CA LEU A 26 2.81 -0.76 6.08
C LEU A 26 1.66 0.16 5.70
N TYR A 27 0.81 -0.25 4.77
CA TYR A 27 -0.38 0.50 4.35
C TYR A 27 -1.39 0.68 5.50
N CYS A 28 -1.70 -0.38 6.24
CA CYS A 28 -2.61 -0.31 7.40
C CYS A 28 -2.06 0.60 8.50
N MET A 29 -0.74 0.56 8.73
CA MET A 29 -0.11 1.41 9.73
C MET A 29 -0.09 2.88 9.32
N SER A 30 -0.01 3.17 8.03
CA SER A 30 0.15 4.52 7.49
C SER A 30 -1.17 5.23 7.12
N GLN A 31 -2.28 4.50 7.10
CA GLN A 31 -3.61 5.04 6.78
C GLN A 31 -4.54 5.01 7.99
N PHE A 32 -5.51 5.93 8.03
CA PHE A 32 -6.65 5.84 8.92
C PHE A 32 -7.75 4.99 8.26
N TYR A 33 -8.10 3.87 8.89
CA TYR A 33 -9.17 3.00 8.40
C TYR A 33 -10.53 3.48 8.90
N THR A 34 -11.40 3.85 7.97
CA THR A 34 -12.80 4.20 8.23
C THR A 34 -13.73 3.26 7.47
N ASN A 35 -14.69 2.67 8.18
CA ASN A 35 -15.84 1.99 7.61
C ASN A 35 -17.06 2.91 7.74
N ASP A 36 -17.77 3.13 6.64
CA ASP A 36 -18.88 4.10 6.57
C ASP A 36 -20.11 3.67 7.38
N ARG A 37 -20.18 2.40 7.84
CA ARG A 37 -21.31 1.86 8.63
C ARG A 37 -21.22 2.12 10.14
N ILE A 38 -20.21 2.84 10.62
CA ILE A 38 -19.83 2.85 12.03
C ILE A 38 -19.82 4.29 12.57
N GLU A 39 -20.33 4.53 13.79
CA GLU A 39 -20.28 5.85 14.46
C GLU A 39 -18.86 6.28 14.84
N ASN A 40 -18.64 7.58 15.07
CA ASN A 40 -17.34 8.22 15.28
C ASN A 40 -16.42 7.50 16.32
N ILE A 41 -16.92 7.26 17.54
CA ILE A 41 -16.15 6.58 18.61
C ILE A 41 -15.76 5.15 18.18
N LYS A 42 -16.69 4.45 17.53
CA LYS A 42 -16.48 3.09 17.06
C LYS A 42 -15.46 3.08 15.90
N LYS A 43 -15.44 4.07 14.98
CA LYS A 43 -14.43 4.21 13.91
C LYS A 43 -13.00 4.31 14.47
N LYS A 44 -12.78 5.16 15.48
CA LYS A 44 -11.46 5.33 16.11
C LYS A 44 -10.97 4.04 16.77
N LYS A 45 -11.86 3.35 17.51
CA LYS A 45 -11.54 2.06 18.15
C LYS A 45 -11.19 0.97 17.12
N THR A 46 -11.97 0.85 16.04
CA THR A 46 -11.69 -0.11 14.97
C THR A 46 -10.33 0.13 14.31
N ASN A 47 -9.99 1.39 13.98
CA ASN A 47 -8.70 1.72 13.39
C ASN A 47 -7.53 1.32 14.32
N TYR A 48 -7.62 1.63 15.61
CA TYR A 48 -6.60 1.25 16.59
C TYR A 48 -6.47 -0.27 16.72
N LEU A 49 -7.59 -0.99 16.78
CA LEU A 49 -7.61 -2.44 16.88
C LEU A 49 -6.95 -3.11 15.67
N VAL A 50 -7.28 -2.69 14.44
CA VAL A 50 -6.65 -3.22 13.23
C VAL A 50 -5.13 -3.01 13.25
N LYS A 51 -4.67 -1.80 13.61
CA LYS A 51 -3.23 -1.51 13.69
C LYS A 51 -2.52 -2.37 14.72
N THR A 52 -3.12 -2.50 15.91
CA THR A 52 -2.57 -3.32 17.00
C THR A 52 -2.46 -4.78 16.58
N MET A 53 -3.52 -5.34 15.96
CA MET A 53 -3.51 -6.71 15.46
C MET A 53 -2.42 -6.91 14.42
N VAL A 54 -2.33 -6.03 13.42
CA VAL A 54 -1.34 -6.11 12.35
C VAL A 54 0.10 -6.06 12.90
N VAL A 55 0.39 -5.17 13.85
CA VAL A 55 1.71 -5.11 14.50
C VAL A 55 2.00 -6.37 15.31
N MET A 56 1.03 -6.85 16.09
CA MET A 56 1.17 -8.08 16.88
C MET A 56 1.50 -9.27 15.98
N TRP A 57 0.81 -9.41 14.85
CA TRP A 57 1.07 -10.47 13.89
C TRP A 57 2.46 -10.37 13.25
N VAL A 58 2.93 -9.16 12.89
CA VAL A 58 4.32 -8.97 12.44
C VAL A 58 5.32 -9.46 13.48
N ILE A 59 5.12 -9.11 14.75
CA ILE A 59 6.00 -9.52 15.85
C ILE A 59 5.99 -11.05 15.99
N ILE A 60 4.81 -11.69 16.00
CA ILE A 60 4.68 -13.15 16.09
C ILE A 60 5.40 -13.82 14.93
N LEU A 61 5.20 -13.36 13.69
CA LEU A 61 5.84 -13.93 12.51
C LEU A 61 7.36 -13.73 12.52
N ALA A 62 7.84 -12.58 13.01
CA ALA A 62 9.26 -12.29 13.14
C ALA A 62 9.94 -13.16 14.21
N VAL A 63 9.34 -13.29 15.40
CA VAL A 63 9.88 -14.10 16.51
C VAL A 63 9.96 -15.59 16.17
N ASN A 64 9.10 -16.07 15.27
CA ASN A 64 9.11 -17.47 14.81
C ASN A 64 9.94 -17.70 13.53
N ASP A 65 10.75 -16.71 13.13
CA ASP A 65 11.58 -16.70 11.92
C ASP A 65 10.81 -16.96 10.61
N VAL A 66 9.50 -16.66 10.59
CA VAL A 66 8.64 -17.00 9.44
C VAL A 66 9.05 -16.21 8.21
N PHE A 67 9.43 -14.94 8.38
CA PHE A 67 9.94 -14.11 7.28
C PHE A 67 11.27 -14.63 6.75
N GLU A 68 12.22 -14.98 7.62
CA GLU A 68 13.52 -15.50 7.21
C GLU A 68 13.40 -16.85 6.50
N LYS A 69 12.62 -17.79 7.05
CA LYS A 69 12.35 -19.09 6.45
C LYS A 69 11.68 -18.94 5.08
N SER A 70 10.71 -18.05 4.98
CA SER A 70 10.03 -17.77 3.71
C SER A 70 10.95 -17.13 2.68
N TRP A 71 11.79 -16.18 3.10
CA TRP A 71 12.77 -15.57 2.22
C TRP A 71 13.79 -16.59 1.71
N ARG A 72 14.35 -17.44 2.59
CA ARG A 72 15.26 -18.52 2.20
C ARG A 72 14.62 -19.51 1.23
N TYR A 73 13.37 -19.90 1.48
CA TYR A 73 12.63 -20.76 0.57
C TYR A 73 12.55 -20.15 -0.84
N LEU A 74 12.19 -18.86 -0.94
CA LEU A 74 12.12 -18.17 -2.23
C LEU A 74 13.50 -17.98 -2.89
N LEU A 75 14.56 -17.77 -2.10
CA LEU A 75 15.93 -17.65 -2.62
C LEU A 75 16.44 -18.94 -3.26
N ASN A 76 16.03 -20.10 -2.74
CA ASN A 76 16.45 -21.41 -3.26
C ASN A 76 15.88 -21.68 -4.66
N ILE A 77 14.77 -21.04 -5.03
CA ILE A 77 14.18 -21.13 -6.40
C ILE A 77 15.16 -20.57 -7.45
N PHE A 78 16.07 -19.69 -7.05
CA PHE A 78 17.07 -19.13 -7.96
C PHE A 78 18.31 -20.00 -8.15
N ASP A 79 18.36 -21.18 -7.52
CA ASP A 79 19.49 -22.10 -7.69
C ASP A 79 19.50 -22.71 -9.10
N SER A 80 20.70 -23.04 -9.56
CA SER A 80 20.97 -23.37 -10.97
C SER A 80 20.27 -24.64 -11.48
N GLU A 81 19.80 -25.49 -10.57
CA GLU A 81 19.13 -26.76 -10.89
C GLU A 81 17.60 -26.63 -10.96
N THR A 82 17.06 -25.46 -10.60
CA THR A 82 15.60 -25.24 -10.57
C THR A 82 15.03 -25.17 -11.98
N GLU A 83 13.90 -25.86 -12.21
CA GLU A 83 13.21 -25.84 -13.50
C GLU A 83 12.76 -24.42 -13.86
N ALA A 84 12.84 -24.07 -15.15
CA ALA A 84 12.40 -22.76 -15.64
C ALA A 84 10.89 -22.52 -15.40
N SER A 85 10.10 -23.58 -15.32
CA SER A 85 8.68 -23.56 -14.96
C SER A 85 8.42 -23.00 -13.55
N GLU A 86 9.23 -23.39 -12.56
CA GLU A 86 9.11 -22.94 -11.16
C GLU A 86 9.48 -21.45 -11.02
N LEU A 87 10.48 -20.99 -11.77
CA LEU A 87 10.87 -19.57 -11.83
C LEU A 87 9.78 -18.68 -12.43
N ILE A 88 9.11 -19.15 -13.50
CA ILE A 88 7.96 -18.45 -14.08
C ILE A 88 6.81 -18.39 -13.07
N ASN A 89 6.49 -19.52 -12.43
CA ASN A 89 5.43 -19.57 -11.42
C ASN A 89 5.71 -18.60 -10.27
N PHE A 90 6.95 -18.48 -9.82
CA PHE A 90 7.32 -17.55 -8.76
C PHE A 90 7.05 -16.09 -9.16
N ALA A 91 7.48 -15.69 -10.35
CA ALA A 91 7.27 -14.33 -10.80
C ALA A 91 5.82 -13.99 -11.09
N LEU A 92 5.05 -14.95 -11.63
CA LEU A 92 3.62 -14.81 -11.75
C LEU A 92 2.95 -14.64 -10.37
N CYS A 93 3.39 -15.37 -9.35
CA CYS A 93 2.87 -15.21 -7.99
C CYS A 93 3.16 -13.81 -7.44
N VAL A 94 4.39 -13.31 -7.57
CA VAL A 94 4.76 -11.96 -7.10
C VAL A 94 3.98 -10.89 -7.88
N PHE A 95 3.89 -11.00 -9.20
CA PHE A 95 3.12 -10.07 -10.03
C PHE A 95 1.62 -10.08 -9.68
N LEU A 96 1.04 -11.26 -9.46
CA LEU A 96 -0.36 -11.39 -9.04
C LEU A 96 -0.59 -10.75 -7.66
N MET A 97 0.34 -10.93 -6.72
CA MET A 97 0.28 -10.28 -5.40
C MET A 97 0.30 -8.76 -5.50
N GLU A 98 1.14 -8.22 -6.38
CA GLU A 98 1.21 -6.78 -6.66
C GLU A 98 -0.12 -6.26 -7.22
N ILE A 99 -0.73 -6.98 -8.18
CA ILE A 99 -2.05 -6.62 -8.74
C ILE A 99 -3.12 -6.67 -7.65
N ILE A 100 -3.16 -7.73 -6.85
CA ILE A 100 -4.14 -7.88 -5.76
C ILE A 100 -3.99 -6.72 -4.78
N LEU A 101 -2.77 -6.40 -4.36
CA LEU A 101 -2.51 -5.27 -3.47
C LEU A 101 -2.98 -3.94 -4.06
N PHE A 102 -2.74 -3.73 -5.35
CA PHE A 102 -3.23 -2.55 -6.06
C PHE A 102 -4.76 -2.48 -6.08
N LEU A 103 -5.44 -3.59 -6.38
CA LEU A 103 -6.91 -3.68 -6.36
C LEU A 103 -7.47 -3.45 -4.95
N VAL A 104 -6.83 -3.98 -3.92
CA VAL A 104 -7.20 -3.73 -2.51
C VAL A 104 -7.08 -2.24 -2.19
N ILE A 105 -5.96 -1.59 -2.53
CA ILE A 105 -5.78 -0.15 -2.31
C ILE A 105 -6.82 0.68 -3.08
N MET A 106 -7.17 0.28 -4.31
CA MET A 106 -8.16 0.98 -5.12
C MET A 106 -9.58 0.79 -4.58
N SER A 107 -9.96 -0.42 -4.16
CA SER A 107 -11.29 -0.71 -3.61
C SER A 107 -11.57 0.03 -2.30
N VAL A 108 -10.59 0.10 -1.40
CA VAL A 108 -10.68 0.87 -0.13
C VAL A 108 -10.96 2.36 -0.38
N ASN A 109 -10.60 2.85 -1.56
CA ASN A 109 -10.72 4.25 -1.95
C ASN A 109 -11.98 4.56 -2.79
N HIS A 110 -12.82 3.57 -3.11
CA HIS A 110 -13.95 3.76 -4.02
C HIS A 110 -14.95 4.82 -3.53
N ASP A 111 -15.22 4.87 -2.22
CA ASP A 111 -16.23 5.76 -1.62
C ASP A 111 -15.66 7.01 -0.95
N LYS A 112 -14.42 7.36 -1.33
CA LYS A 112 -13.65 8.43 -0.72
C LYS A 112 -13.02 9.32 -1.79
N ILE A 113 -13.03 10.62 -1.56
CA ILE A 113 -12.24 11.57 -2.34
C ILE A 113 -10.87 11.69 -1.67
N ASN A 114 -9.83 11.26 -2.38
CA ASN A 114 -8.46 11.34 -1.88
C ASN A 114 -7.67 12.47 -2.57
N ILE A 115 -7.03 13.31 -1.76
CA ILE A 115 -6.14 14.37 -2.19
C ILE A 115 -4.74 14.05 -1.66
N TYR A 116 -3.82 13.75 -2.57
CA TYR A 116 -2.46 13.31 -2.22
C TYR A 116 -1.47 14.47 -2.26
N LYS A 117 -0.60 14.57 -1.24
CA LYS A 117 0.52 15.52 -1.22
C LYS A 117 1.49 15.26 -2.38
N TYR A 118 1.84 13.99 -2.57
CA TYR A 118 2.84 13.54 -3.52
C TYR A 118 2.21 12.82 -4.71
N ALA A 119 1.18 13.43 -5.32
CA ALA A 119 0.42 12.80 -6.42
C ALA A 119 1.32 12.41 -7.61
N SER A 120 2.27 13.27 -7.99
CA SER A 120 3.22 12.99 -9.09
C SER A 120 4.16 11.84 -8.76
N ALA A 121 4.75 11.83 -7.55
CA ALA A 121 5.64 10.75 -7.12
C ALA A 121 4.90 9.41 -7.07
N ARG A 122 3.65 9.39 -6.59
CA ARG A 122 2.79 8.21 -6.59
C ARG A 122 2.60 7.64 -8.00
N LYS A 123 2.36 8.49 -9.00
CA LYS A 123 2.25 8.08 -10.41
C LYS A 123 3.57 7.52 -10.94
N ILE A 124 4.69 8.18 -10.64
CA ILE A 124 6.02 7.73 -11.05
C ILE A 124 6.32 6.35 -10.45
N PHE A 125 6.12 6.15 -9.14
CA PHE A 125 6.33 4.86 -8.49
C PHE A 125 5.44 3.77 -9.09
N LEU A 126 4.16 4.07 -9.34
CA LEU A 126 3.24 3.10 -9.95
C LEU A 126 3.70 2.68 -11.37
N VAL A 127 4.03 3.65 -12.22
CA VAL A 127 4.49 3.37 -13.58
C VAL A 127 5.81 2.60 -13.55
N ALA A 128 6.77 3.05 -12.74
CA ALA A 128 8.07 2.39 -12.60
C ALA A 128 7.92 0.95 -12.08
N GLN A 129 7.05 0.72 -11.09
CA GLN A 129 6.77 -0.61 -10.56
C GLN A 129 6.18 -1.51 -11.66
N LEU A 130 5.12 -1.08 -12.36
CA LEU A 130 4.52 -1.85 -13.44
C LEU A 130 5.53 -2.17 -14.56
N SER A 131 6.33 -1.19 -14.97
CA SER A 131 7.38 -1.38 -15.96
C SER A 131 8.44 -2.38 -15.50
N SER A 132 8.85 -2.32 -14.23
CA SER A 132 9.82 -3.25 -13.65
C SER A 132 9.27 -4.67 -13.54
N SER A 133 8.00 -4.86 -13.17
CA SER A 133 7.36 -6.18 -13.14
C SER A 133 7.21 -6.78 -14.55
N ILE A 134 6.86 -5.97 -15.56
CA ILE A 134 6.84 -6.42 -16.97
C ILE A 134 8.25 -6.81 -17.45
N ALA A 135 9.26 -5.97 -17.18
CA ALA A 135 10.65 -6.26 -17.54
C ALA A 135 11.13 -7.58 -16.93
N TRP A 136 10.74 -7.84 -15.68
CA TRP A 136 11.07 -9.09 -15.00
C TRP A 136 10.41 -10.32 -15.63
N ILE A 137 9.14 -10.23 -16.03
CA ILE A 137 8.45 -11.29 -16.78
C ILE A 137 9.16 -11.57 -18.10
N ILE A 138 9.54 -10.52 -18.85
CA ILE A 138 10.26 -10.67 -20.13
C ILE A 138 11.61 -11.37 -19.92
N LEU A 139 12.38 -10.96 -18.90
CA LEU A 139 13.65 -11.60 -18.55
C LEU A 139 13.47 -13.11 -18.27
N LEU A 140 12.40 -13.48 -17.57
CA LEU A 140 12.09 -14.88 -17.29
C LEU A 140 11.70 -15.68 -18.52
N LEU A 141 10.94 -15.09 -19.45
CA LEU A 141 10.62 -15.72 -20.73
C LEU A 141 11.88 -15.94 -21.57
N ILE A 142 12.80 -14.97 -21.62
CA ILE A 142 14.09 -15.11 -22.30
C ILE A 142 14.91 -16.26 -21.69
N ARG A 143 14.92 -16.38 -20.36
CA ARG A 143 15.58 -17.49 -19.66
C ARG A 143 14.92 -18.83 -19.98
N TYR A 144 13.59 -18.89 -20.02
CA TYR A 144 12.84 -20.11 -20.36
C TYR A 144 13.11 -20.59 -21.79
N SER A 145 13.24 -19.66 -22.74
CA SER A 145 13.63 -19.99 -24.11
C SER A 145 15.09 -20.43 -24.27
N ASN A 146 15.87 -20.52 -23.17
CA ASN A 146 17.30 -20.83 -23.16
C ASN A 146 18.16 -19.90 -24.06
N ILE A 147 17.64 -18.72 -24.40
CA ILE A 147 18.33 -17.75 -25.28
C ILE A 147 19.48 -17.08 -24.52
N TYR A 148 19.30 -16.82 -23.23
CA TYR A 148 20.28 -16.14 -22.40
C TYR A 148 20.27 -16.66 -20.95
N LYS A 149 21.46 -16.92 -20.39
CA LYS A 149 21.62 -17.36 -19.01
C LYS A 149 21.66 -16.14 -18.08
N ILE A 150 20.55 -15.89 -17.40
CA ILE A 150 20.47 -14.79 -16.44
C ILE A 150 21.08 -15.22 -15.11
N GLU A 151 22.02 -14.44 -14.59
CA GLU A 151 22.64 -14.69 -13.29
C GLU A 151 21.65 -14.49 -12.13
N LYS A 152 21.82 -15.29 -11.06
CA LYS A 152 21.05 -15.18 -9.82
C LYS A 152 21.08 -13.75 -9.24
N LYS A 153 22.23 -13.08 -9.28
CA LYS A 153 22.38 -11.69 -8.79
C LYS A 153 21.44 -10.73 -9.50
N THR A 154 21.36 -10.80 -10.83
CA THR A 154 20.48 -9.93 -11.63
C THR A 154 19.01 -10.13 -11.26
N MET A 155 18.58 -11.38 -11.09
CA MET A 155 17.21 -11.70 -10.69
C MET A 155 16.87 -11.13 -9.30
N LEU A 156 17.79 -11.23 -8.34
CA LEU A 156 17.61 -10.67 -7.01
C LEU A 156 17.53 -9.14 -7.03
N ILE A 157 18.34 -8.48 -7.86
CA ILE A 157 18.29 -7.03 -8.04
C ILE A 157 16.92 -6.60 -8.56
N CYS A 158 16.35 -7.29 -9.54
CA CYS A 158 15.01 -6.99 -10.05
C CYS A 158 13.93 -7.08 -8.96
N ILE A 159 13.99 -8.11 -8.11
CA ILE A 159 13.05 -8.30 -6.99
C ILE A 159 13.18 -7.14 -5.98
N TRP A 160 14.41 -6.76 -5.62
CA TRP A 160 14.65 -5.65 -4.71
C TRP A 160 14.16 -4.31 -5.28
N ILE A 161 14.37 -4.06 -6.57
CA ILE A 161 13.86 -2.86 -7.24
C ILE A 161 12.33 -2.82 -7.16
N ASN A 162 11.64 -3.92 -7.48
CA ASN A 162 10.18 -3.99 -7.35
C ASN A 162 9.71 -3.71 -5.92
N LEU A 163 10.35 -4.33 -4.93
CA LEU A 163 10.00 -4.12 -3.52
C LEU A 163 10.17 -2.67 -3.08
N VAL A 164 11.26 -2.01 -3.50
CA VAL A 164 11.54 -0.59 -3.19
C VAL A 164 10.52 0.32 -3.86
N LEU A 165 10.19 0.08 -5.13
CA LEU A 165 9.20 0.86 -5.87
C LEU A 165 7.80 0.73 -5.24
N LEU A 166 7.40 -0.48 -4.86
CA LEU A 166 6.13 -0.73 -4.18
C LEU A 166 6.06 -0.06 -2.81
N THR A 167 7.14 -0.15 -2.03
CA THR A 167 7.26 0.55 -0.74
C THR A 167 7.13 2.07 -0.95
N GLY A 168 7.83 2.63 -1.93
CA GLY A 168 7.75 4.06 -2.28
C GLY A 168 6.34 4.49 -2.70
N PHE A 169 5.62 3.65 -3.45
CA PHE A 169 4.21 3.87 -3.80
C PHE A 169 3.32 3.94 -2.55
N ILE A 170 3.47 3.01 -1.61
CA ILE A 170 2.69 2.99 -0.36
C ILE A 170 2.99 4.22 0.49
N LEU A 171 4.28 4.53 0.71
CA LEU A 171 4.70 5.69 1.51
C LEU A 171 4.19 7.00 0.91
N SER A 172 4.34 7.19 -0.41
CA SER A 172 3.82 8.39 -1.09
C SER A 172 2.29 8.48 -1.05
N SER A 173 1.59 7.34 -1.10
CA SER A 173 0.13 7.26 -0.93
C SER A 173 -0.33 7.54 0.51
N SER A 174 0.59 7.52 1.49
CA SER A 174 0.33 7.73 2.92
C SER A 174 0.29 9.19 3.36
N PHE A 175 0.64 10.10 2.46
CA PHE A 175 0.45 11.53 2.66
C PHE A 175 -0.77 11.98 1.88
N ASN A 176 -1.94 11.79 2.47
CA ASN A 176 -3.20 12.09 1.83
C ASN A 176 -4.20 12.73 2.78
N LEU A 177 -5.21 13.32 2.18
CA LEU A 177 -6.42 13.75 2.82
C LEU A 177 -7.57 12.99 2.17
N SER A 178 -8.28 12.18 2.96
CA SER A 178 -9.42 11.39 2.51
C SER A 178 -10.71 12.02 3.03
N ILE A 179 -11.62 12.36 2.13
CA ILE A 179 -12.94 12.93 2.45
C ILE A 179 -13.99 11.90 2.07
N SER A 180 -14.97 11.63 2.94
CA SER A 180 -16.08 10.74 2.57
C SER A 180 -16.91 11.33 1.44
N LYS A 181 -17.49 10.49 0.56
CA LYS A 181 -18.44 10.97 -0.46
C LYS A 181 -19.65 11.70 0.17
N SER A 182 -20.11 11.20 1.32
CA SER A 182 -21.16 11.85 2.12
C SER A 182 -20.69 13.13 2.83
N ARG A 183 -19.39 13.43 2.82
CA ARG A 183 -18.72 14.57 3.46
C ARG A 183 -18.78 14.63 4.99
N ASN A 184 -19.37 13.64 5.65
CA ASN A 184 -19.46 13.59 7.11
C ASN A 184 -18.10 13.41 7.84
N TRP A 185 -17.02 13.05 7.13
CA TRP A 185 -15.71 12.90 7.77
C TRP A 185 -14.52 13.18 6.85
N ILE A 186 -13.42 13.63 7.46
CA ILE A 186 -12.11 13.87 6.83
C ILE A 186 -11.05 13.09 7.62
N CYS A 187 -10.25 12.28 6.93
CA CYS A 187 -9.02 11.71 7.47
C CYS A 187 -7.81 12.45 6.91
N VAL A 188 -6.92 12.86 7.81
CA VAL A 188 -5.61 13.40 7.45
C VAL A 188 -4.58 12.32 7.76
N ASN A 189 -3.89 11.85 6.73
CA ASN A 189 -2.84 10.84 6.83
C ASN A 189 -1.49 11.48 6.50
N GLN A 190 -0.54 11.37 7.43
CA GLN A 190 0.84 11.82 7.29
C GLN A 190 1.77 10.73 7.83
N LEU A 191 1.87 9.61 7.10
CA LEU A 191 2.54 8.39 7.57
C LEU A 191 1.95 7.92 8.90
N PHE A 192 2.71 8.00 10.00
CA PHE A 192 2.33 7.49 11.32
C PHE A 192 1.45 8.47 12.12
N ILE A 193 1.33 9.72 11.64
CA ILE A 193 0.40 10.69 12.21
C ILE A 193 -0.88 10.63 11.40
N GLN A 194 -1.94 10.06 11.97
CA GLN A 194 -3.26 10.06 11.34
C GLN A 194 -4.32 10.63 12.26
N LYS A 195 -5.24 11.40 11.69
CA LYS A 195 -6.31 12.03 12.45
C LYS A 195 -7.62 12.00 11.68
N LEU A 196 -8.69 11.67 12.40
CA LEU A 196 -10.07 11.70 11.92
C LEU A 196 -10.76 12.95 12.47
N ILE A 197 -11.39 13.72 11.59
CA ILE A 197 -12.29 14.82 11.90
C ILE A 197 -13.68 14.42 11.39
N THR A 198 -14.71 14.55 12.22
CA THR A 198 -16.11 14.29 11.83
C THR A 198 -16.89 15.59 11.86
N SER A 199 -17.82 15.75 10.92
CA SER A 199 -18.85 16.77 10.99
C SER A 199 -20.04 16.10 11.65
N ASP A 200 -20.21 16.32 12.96
CA ASP A 200 -21.43 15.89 13.64
C ASP A 200 -22.48 17.01 13.56
N GLU A 201 -22.11 18.30 13.70
CA GLU A 201 -23.06 19.44 13.52
C GLU A 201 -22.41 20.78 13.05
N GLU A 202 -21.09 20.87 12.82
CA GLU A 202 -20.40 22.11 12.37
C GLU A 202 -19.67 21.94 11.03
N HIS A 203 -19.78 22.94 10.16
CA HIS A 203 -19.05 23.02 8.89
C HIS A 203 -17.53 22.98 9.10
N PHE A 204 -16.82 22.23 8.25
CA PHE A 204 -15.37 22.28 8.26
C PHE A 204 -14.88 23.66 7.81
N LYS A 205 -13.94 24.22 8.57
CA LYS A 205 -13.27 25.48 8.26
C LYS A 205 -11.84 25.20 7.85
N VAL A 206 -11.40 25.83 6.75
CA VAL A 206 -10.00 25.82 6.31
C VAL A 206 -9.40 27.19 6.61
N LYS A 207 -8.30 27.20 7.38
CA LYS A 207 -7.52 28.40 7.66
C LYS A 207 -6.12 28.25 7.10
N LYS A 208 -5.60 29.29 6.45
CA LYS A 208 -4.20 29.33 6.01
C LYS A 208 -3.29 29.63 7.22
N CYS A 209 -2.24 28.83 7.39
CA CYS A 209 -1.24 28.99 8.45
C CYS A 209 0.17 28.88 7.86
N ASP A 210 0.88 30.01 7.74
CA ASP A 210 2.22 30.11 7.14
C ASP A 210 2.34 29.32 5.82
N ASN A 211 3.02 28.17 5.88
CA ASN A 211 3.31 27.24 4.78
C ASN A 211 2.40 26.00 4.76
N SER A 212 1.24 26.07 5.39
CA SER A 212 0.31 24.95 5.59
C SER A 212 -1.14 25.44 5.66
N TYR A 213 -2.07 24.50 5.74
CA TYR A 213 -3.46 24.81 6.06
C TYR A 213 -3.86 24.09 7.34
N MET A 214 -4.91 24.58 7.98
CA MET A 214 -5.51 23.97 9.15
C MET A 214 -6.96 23.69 8.83
N ILE A 215 -7.41 22.46 9.09
CA ILE A 215 -8.81 22.07 8.99
C ILE A 215 -9.35 21.91 10.40
N SER A 216 -10.50 22.52 10.67
CA SER A 216 -11.17 22.52 11.97
C SER A 216 -12.66 22.25 11.80
N ASN A 217 -13.26 21.54 12.75
CA ASN A 217 -14.72 21.43 12.92
C ASN A 217 -15.18 22.18 14.20
N GLY A 218 -14.42 23.21 14.63
CA GLY A 218 -14.67 23.95 15.87
C GLY A 218 -14.15 23.28 17.15
N LEU A 219 -14.18 21.95 17.21
CA LEU A 219 -13.73 21.17 18.38
C LEU A 219 -12.33 20.55 18.19
N THR A 220 -12.00 20.17 16.96
CA THR A 220 -10.78 19.43 16.63
C THR A 220 -10.11 20.07 15.43
N GLU A 221 -8.84 20.46 15.60
CA GLU A 221 -8.06 21.09 14.54
C GLU A 221 -6.89 20.21 14.10
N VAL A 222 -6.60 20.20 12.81
CA VAL A 222 -5.48 19.43 12.23
C VAL A 222 -4.73 20.26 11.22
N LYS A 223 -3.43 20.37 11.42
CA LYS A 223 -2.51 20.96 10.45
C LYS A 223 -2.32 19.98 9.29
N ILE A 224 -2.63 20.44 8.08
CA ILE A 224 -2.43 19.72 6.84
C ILE A 224 -1.26 20.31 6.05
N PHE A 225 -0.60 19.47 5.27
CA PHE A 225 0.46 19.90 4.37
C PHE A 225 -0.04 20.90 3.33
N ARG A 226 0.87 21.68 2.74
CA ARG A 226 0.53 22.58 1.63
C ARG A 226 -0.01 21.77 0.45
N VAL A 227 -1.25 22.07 0.07
CA VAL A 227 -1.90 21.50 -1.12
C VAL A 227 -1.68 22.46 -2.29
N ASN A 228 -1.59 21.94 -3.51
CA ASN A 228 -1.58 22.77 -4.72
C ASN A 228 -2.92 23.49 -4.91
N LYS A 229 -2.96 24.53 -5.76
CA LYS A 229 -4.16 25.36 -5.95
C LYS A 229 -5.39 24.54 -6.36
N SER A 230 -5.23 23.54 -7.22
CA SER A 230 -6.34 22.65 -7.62
C SER A 230 -6.85 21.77 -6.48
N GLY A 231 -5.94 21.24 -5.65
CA GLY A 231 -6.30 20.49 -4.44
C GLY A 231 -6.95 21.38 -3.39
N LEU A 232 -6.48 22.62 -3.22
CA LEU A 232 -7.09 23.60 -2.31
C LEU A 232 -8.50 23.99 -2.78
N ASN A 233 -8.66 24.39 -4.04
CA ASN A 233 -9.97 24.69 -4.61
C ASN A 233 -10.93 23.51 -4.46
N ARG A 234 -10.43 22.27 -4.64
CA ARG A 234 -11.26 21.08 -4.42
C ARG A 234 -11.69 20.93 -2.96
N ILE A 235 -10.81 21.24 -2.01
CA ILE A 235 -11.17 21.26 -0.58
C ILE A 235 -12.18 22.38 -0.34
N GLU A 236 -11.88 23.62 -0.73
CA GLU A 236 -12.75 24.79 -0.53
C GLU A 236 -14.14 24.58 -1.15
N CYS A 237 -14.22 24.18 -2.42
CA CYS A 237 -15.50 23.86 -3.07
C CYS A 237 -16.26 22.74 -2.34
N LEU A 238 -15.57 21.70 -1.84
CA LEU A 238 -16.25 20.63 -1.10
C LEU A 238 -16.82 21.10 0.25
N LEU A 239 -16.22 22.16 0.83
CA LEU A 239 -16.60 22.71 2.12
C LEU A 239 -17.55 23.92 2.04
N GLU A 240 -17.61 24.62 0.90
CA GLU A 240 -18.52 25.75 0.68
C GLU A 240 -19.96 25.34 0.40
N VAL A 241 -20.22 24.13 -0.14
CA VAL A 241 -21.59 23.63 -0.44
C VAL A 241 -22.49 23.51 0.79
N GLU A 242 -21.93 23.66 1.99
CA GLU A 242 -22.64 23.56 3.25
C GLU A 242 -22.92 24.92 3.93
N ARG A 243 -22.43 26.06 3.40
CA ARG A 243 -22.79 27.40 3.89
C ARG A 243 -24.10 27.89 3.30
#